data_AF-A0A5N9H868-F1
#
_entry.id   AF-A0A5N9H868-F1
#
_cell.length_a   1.000
_cell.length_b   1.000
_cell.length_c   1.000
_cell.angle_alpha   90.00
_cell.angle_beta   90.00
_cell.angle_gamma   90.00
#
_symmetry.space_group_name_H-M   'P 1'
#
loop_
_entity.id
_entity.type
_entity.pdbx_description
1 polymer ?
#
loop_
_entity_poly.entity_id
_entity_poly.type
_entity_poly.pdbx_seq_one_letter_code
_entity_poly.pdbx_strand_id
1 'polypeptide(L)'
;MDTGKVTDRSEQIRTYGTDRNLKDEFFPPADPPDSNGESYAFPGEAELLPDADIDRWLLFLGGWKSYTSYRVGQLEAELSVLSEGFDVMLQTQGAELEETSTKRLLKDSIKGKVLNDDPSLQTLKMRIAVKQGQLKILRGRYYMYDQQFETISRIVTRRGQERVRP
;
A
#
# COMPACT_ATOMS: atom_id res chain seq x y z
N MET A 1 11.27 40.23 10.37
CA MET A 1 10.34 39.19 9.89
C MET A 1 9.81 38.46 11.11
N ASP A 2 8.50 38.18 11.14
CA ASP A 2 7.75 37.74 12.32
C ASP A 2 7.91 36.23 12.50
N THR A 3 8.94 35.82 13.24
CA THR A 3 9.35 34.43 13.44
C THR A 3 8.26 33.58 14.11
N GLY A 4 7.36 34.19 14.89
CA GLY A 4 6.27 33.48 15.58
C GLY A 4 5.20 32.89 14.65
N LYS A 5 4.96 33.49 13.47
CA LYS A 5 3.98 32.98 12.50
C LYS A 5 4.44 31.73 11.76
N VAL A 6 5.76 31.55 11.65
CA VAL A 6 6.34 30.37 11.01
C VAL A 6 6.24 29.17 11.95
N THR A 7 6.58 29.36 13.23
CA THR A 7 6.48 28.32 14.26
C THR A 7 5.05 27.80 14.44
N ASP A 8 4.06 28.70 14.45
CA ASP A 8 2.63 28.34 14.52
C ASP A 8 2.17 27.50 13.31
N ARG A 9 2.67 27.79 12.10
CA ARG A 9 2.36 27.01 10.89
C ARG A 9 2.99 25.63 10.93
N SER A 10 4.23 25.53 11.43
CA SER A 10 4.95 24.26 11.59
C SER A 10 4.24 23.35 12.59
N GLU A 11 3.69 23.89 13.67
CA GLU A 11 2.87 23.15 14.65
C GLU A 11 1.48 22.76 14.09
N GLN A 12 0.84 23.62 13.30
CA GLN A 12 -0.42 23.29 12.62
C GLN A 12 -0.23 22.17 11.58
N ILE A 13 0.85 22.17 10.80
CA ILE A 13 1.15 21.10 9.83
C ILE A 13 1.43 19.76 10.56
N ARG A 14 2.09 19.80 11.72
CA ARG A 14 2.31 18.60 12.56
C ARG A 14 1.00 17.96 13.04
N THR A 15 -0.05 18.75 13.26
CA THR A 15 -1.38 18.28 13.69
C THR A 15 -2.27 17.83 12.54
N TYR A 16 -2.05 18.31 11.31
CA TYR A 16 -2.83 17.87 10.13
C TYR A 16 -2.72 16.36 9.83
N GLY A 17 -1.64 15.70 10.27
CA GLY A 17 -1.43 14.26 10.10
C GLY A 17 -1.98 13.37 11.21
N THR A 18 -2.47 13.93 12.32
CA THR A 18 -2.88 13.16 13.52
C THR A 18 -4.38 13.01 13.67
N ASP A 19 -5.19 13.95 13.16
CA ASP A 19 -6.61 14.05 13.53
C ASP A 19 -7.61 13.43 12.56
N ARG A 20 -7.17 12.97 11.37
CA ARG A 20 -8.07 12.27 10.45
C ARG A 20 -7.96 10.77 10.62
N ASN A 21 -9.00 10.20 11.24
CA ASN A 21 -9.25 8.77 11.18
C ASN A 21 -9.66 8.41 9.74
N LEU A 22 -8.67 8.21 8.86
CA LEU A 22 -8.84 7.81 7.45
C LEU A 22 -9.69 6.54 7.28
N LYS A 23 -10.05 5.85 8.36
CA LYS A 23 -10.97 4.71 8.34
C LYS A 23 -12.41 5.11 8.03
N ASP A 24 -12.83 6.34 8.33
CA ASP A 24 -14.22 6.79 8.20
C ASP A 24 -14.51 7.52 6.87
N GLU A 25 -13.46 7.98 6.17
CA GLU A 25 -13.59 8.70 4.88
C GLU A 25 -13.50 7.78 3.65
N PHE A 26 -13.18 6.50 3.82
CA PHE A 26 -13.06 5.52 2.74
C PHE A 26 -14.15 4.46 2.83
N PHE A 27 -14.51 3.87 1.67
CA PHE A 27 -15.46 2.76 1.56
C PHE A 27 -15.26 1.73 2.69
N PRO A 28 -16.34 1.13 3.22
CA PRO A 28 -16.26 0.23 4.35
C PRO A 28 -15.16 -0.82 4.10
N PRO A 29 -14.33 -1.11 5.11
CA PRO A 29 -13.24 -2.05 4.94
C PRO A 29 -13.79 -3.38 4.46
N ALA A 30 -13.30 -3.86 3.32
CA ALA A 30 -13.63 -5.18 2.85
C ALA A 30 -13.02 -6.20 3.83
N ASP A 31 -13.83 -7.14 4.30
CA ASP A 31 -13.31 -8.27 5.07
C ASP A 31 -12.49 -9.19 4.15
N PRO A 32 -11.43 -9.82 4.68
CA PRO A 32 -10.73 -10.86 3.93
C PRO A 32 -11.72 -11.96 3.55
N PRO A 33 -11.69 -12.46 2.30
CA PRO A 33 -12.47 -13.63 1.92
C PRO A 33 -12.18 -14.79 2.87
N ASP A 34 -13.20 -15.59 3.19
CA ASP A 34 -13.00 -16.78 4.01
C ASP A 34 -11.99 -17.71 3.32
N SER A 35 -10.98 -18.14 4.07
CA SER A 35 -10.04 -19.15 3.63
C SER A 35 -10.57 -20.57 3.85
N ASN A 36 -11.72 -20.74 4.51
CA ASN A 36 -12.31 -22.01 4.92
C ASN A 36 -11.32 -22.94 5.65
N GLY A 37 -10.31 -22.37 6.32
CA GLY A 37 -9.24 -23.14 6.97
C GLY A 37 -8.19 -23.74 6.02
N GLU A 38 -8.25 -23.44 4.73
CA GLU A 38 -7.30 -23.98 3.74
C GLU A 38 -5.95 -23.28 3.81
N SER A 39 -4.88 -24.08 3.80
CA SER A 39 -3.54 -23.55 3.52
C SER A 39 -3.41 -23.37 2.00
N TYR A 40 -2.96 -22.19 1.59
CA TYR A 40 -2.82 -21.88 0.18
C TYR A 40 -1.70 -22.74 -0.44
N ALA A 41 -2.10 -23.74 -1.23
CA ALA A 41 -1.23 -24.60 -2.02
C ALA A 41 -1.85 -24.78 -3.40
N PHE A 42 -1.53 -23.88 -4.32
CA PHE A 42 -2.08 -23.94 -5.68
C PHE A 42 -1.65 -25.25 -6.39
N PRO A 43 -2.59 -25.98 -7.02
CA PRO A 43 -2.32 -27.28 -7.63
C PRO A 43 -1.35 -27.15 -8.82
N GLY A 44 -0.28 -27.95 -8.81
CA GLY A 44 0.65 -28.02 -9.95
C GLY A 44 0.00 -28.62 -11.21
N GLU A 45 -0.97 -29.51 -11.05
CA GLU A 45 -1.71 -30.19 -12.12
C GLU A 45 -3.19 -29.78 -12.11
N ALA A 46 -3.46 -28.46 -12.19
CA ALA A 46 -4.82 -27.92 -12.15
C ALA A 46 -5.77 -28.53 -13.21
N GLU A 47 -5.22 -29.00 -14.33
CA GLU A 47 -5.95 -29.65 -15.42
C GLU A 47 -6.58 -31.01 -15.06
N LEU A 48 -6.07 -31.68 -14.03
CA LEU A 48 -6.58 -32.99 -13.58
C LEU A 48 -7.64 -32.87 -12.47
N LEU A 49 -7.91 -31.65 -11.99
CA LEU A 49 -8.86 -31.45 -10.91
C LEU A 49 -10.29 -31.80 -11.32
N PRO A 50 -11.11 -32.37 -10.42
CA PRO A 50 -12.56 -32.42 -10.58
C PRO A 50 -13.16 -31.02 -10.79
N ASP A 51 -14.27 -30.91 -11.52
CA ASP A 51 -14.91 -29.60 -11.77
C ASP A 51 -15.29 -28.88 -10.48
N ALA A 52 -15.80 -29.61 -9.48
CA ALA A 52 -16.17 -29.02 -8.20
C ALA A 52 -14.98 -28.34 -7.52
N ASP A 53 -13.77 -28.87 -7.69
CA ASP A 53 -12.56 -28.28 -7.13
C ASP A 53 -12.09 -27.08 -7.97
N ILE A 54 -12.25 -27.14 -9.30
CA ILE A 54 -11.98 -26.01 -10.20
C ILE A 54 -12.89 -24.82 -9.87
N ASP A 55 -14.19 -25.05 -9.64
CA ASP A 55 -15.15 -23.99 -9.29
C ASP A 55 -14.81 -23.38 -7.93
N ARG A 56 -14.39 -24.20 -6.94
CA ARG A 56 -13.90 -23.71 -5.65
C ARG A 56 -12.66 -22.83 -5.82
N TRP A 57 -11.69 -23.28 -6.62
CA TRP A 57 -10.49 -22.48 -6.93
C TRP A 57 -10.84 -21.17 -7.64
N LEU A 58 -11.80 -21.17 -8.55
CA LEU A 58 -12.24 -19.96 -9.25
C LEU A 58 -12.83 -18.93 -8.28
N LEU A 59 -13.69 -19.37 -7.35
CA LEU A 59 -14.26 -18.51 -6.31
C LEU A 59 -13.20 -18.01 -5.33
N PHE A 60 -12.33 -18.89 -4.86
CA PHE A 60 -11.23 -18.55 -3.96
C PHE A 60 -10.32 -17.49 -4.59
N LEU A 61 -9.80 -17.75 -5.80
CA LEU A 61 -8.88 -16.86 -6.50
C LEU A 61 -9.56 -15.55 -6.88
N GLY A 62 -10.81 -15.57 -7.30
CA GLY A 62 -11.57 -14.35 -7.62
C GLY A 62 -11.76 -13.45 -6.40
N GLY A 63 -12.11 -14.03 -5.25
CA GLY A 63 -12.24 -13.33 -3.98
C GLY A 63 -10.90 -12.72 -3.53
N TRP A 64 -9.84 -13.53 -3.47
CA TRP A 64 -8.52 -13.09 -3.02
C TRP A 64 -7.86 -12.10 -3.99
N LYS A 65 -8.04 -12.26 -5.31
CA LYS A 65 -7.62 -11.26 -6.32
C LYS A 65 -8.28 -9.91 -6.07
N SER A 66 -9.60 -9.89 -5.89
CA SER A 66 -10.37 -8.66 -5.66
C SER A 66 -9.98 -8.00 -4.33
N TYR A 67 -9.88 -8.78 -3.26
CA TYR A 67 -9.49 -8.30 -1.94
C TYR A 67 -8.07 -7.73 -1.93
N THR A 68 -7.11 -8.45 -2.52
CA THR A 68 -5.72 -7.96 -2.59
C THR A 68 -5.61 -6.71 -3.45
N SER A 69 -6.36 -6.60 -4.55
CA SER A 69 -6.45 -5.37 -5.36
C SER A 69 -6.96 -4.18 -4.55
N TYR A 70 -8.06 -4.36 -3.80
CA TYR A 70 -8.59 -3.35 -2.89
C TYR A 70 -7.54 -2.90 -1.85
N ARG A 71 -6.88 -3.87 -1.19
CA ARG A 71 -5.85 -3.59 -0.18
C ARG A 71 -4.62 -2.89 -0.78
N VAL A 72 -4.28 -3.16 -2.04
CA VAL A 72 -3.22 -2.45 -2.79
C VAL A 72 -3.61 -0.98 -2.93
N GLY A 73 -4.81 -0.69 -3.41
CA GLY A 73 -5.30 0.69 -3.56
C GLY A 73 -5.33 1.46 -2.23
N GLN A 74 -5.75 0.81 -1.15
CA GLN A 74 -5.73 1.42 0.18
C GLN A 74 -4.31 1.79 0.63
N LEU A 75 -3.35 0.86 0.50
CA LEU A 75 -1.96 1.11 0.89
C LEU A 75 -1.29 2.16 0.01
N GLU A 76 -1.63 2.22 -1.27
CA GLU A 76 -1.15 3.27 -2.20
C GLU A 76 -1.64 4.65 -1.78
N ALA A 77 -2.92 4.78 -1.43
CA ALA A 77 -3.47 6.04 -0.93
C ALA A 77 -2.80 6.47 0.38
N GLU A 78 -2.68 5.56 1.35
CA GLU A 78 -1.98 5.83 2.62
C GLU A 78 -0.52 6.24 2.41
N LEU A 79 0.19 5.57 1.50
CA LEU A 79 1.57 5.90 1.16
C LEU A 79 1.69 7.27 0.51
N SER A 80 0.75 7.63 -0.38
CA SER A 80 0.73 8.94 -1.01
C SER A 80 0.61 10.05 0.03
N VAL A 81 -0.37 9.95 0.93
CA VAL A 81 -0.58 10.94 2.00
C VAL A 81 0.65 11.06 2.90
N LEU A 82 1.22 9.93 3.35
CA LEU A 82 2.38 9.95 4.24
C LEU A 82 3.64 10.50 3.54
N SER A 83 3.83 10.18 2.26
CA SER A 83 4.99 10.65 1.49
C SER A 83 4.92 12.16 1.25
N GLU A 84 3.76 12.67 0.84
CA GLU A 84 3.55 14.11 0.68
C GLU A 84 3.71 14.86 2.01
N GLY A 85 3.14 14.33 3.10
CA GLY A 85 3.32 14.91 4.43
C GLY A 85 4.78 14.95 4.88
N PHE A 86 5.54 13.88 4.61
CA PHE A 86 6.97 13.83 4.88
C PHE A 86 7.75 14.88 4.08
N ASP A 87 7.46 15.00 2.77
CA ASP A 87 8.15 15.94 1.90
C ASP A 87 7.88 17.40 2.29
N VAL A 88 6.62 17.73 2.64
CA VAL A 88 6.25 19.06 3.13
C VAL A 88 6.98 19.40 4.44
N MET A 89 7.00 18.47 5.41
CA MET A 89 7.70 18.69 6.68
C MET A 89 9.22 18.85 6.46
N LEU A 90 9.82 18.00 5.63
CA LEU A 90 11.24 18.05 5.32
C LEU A 90 11.64 19.36 4.65
N GLN A 91 10.83 19.84 3.70
CA GLN A 91 11.07 21.11 3.01
C GLN A 91 10.90 22.31 3.93
N THR A 92 9.86 22.30 4.78
CA THR A 92 9.59 23.40 5.72
C THR A 92 10.73 23.55 6.73
N GLN A 93 11.11 22.47 7.40
CA GLN A 93 12.22 22.49 8.35
C GLN A 93 13.57 22.73 7.67
N GLY A 94 13.73 22.26 6.43
CA GLY A 94 14.91 22.54 5.63
C GLY A 94 15.07 24.02 5.29
N ALA A 95 13.98 24.70 4.95
CA ALA A 95 13.99 26.14 4.69
C ALA A 95 14.28 26.96 5.95
N GLU A 96 13.71 26.58 7.10
CA GLU A 96 14.03 27.20 8.40
C GLU A 96 15.52 27.04 8.76
N LEU A 97 16.09 25.87 8.49
CA LEU A 97 17.51 25.61 8.70
C LEU A 97 18.41 26.42 7.75
N GLU A 98 17.99 26.63 6.49
CA GLU A 98 18.71 27.48 5.55
C GLU A 98 18.64 28.96 5.94
N GLU A 99 17.48 29.45 6.36
CA GLU A 99 17.27 30.85 6.79
C GLU A 99 18.11 31.20 8.02
N THR A 100 18.25 30.26 8.95
CA THR A 100 19.06 30.42 10.17
C THR A 100 20.54 30.14 9.95
N SER A 101 20.93 29.59 8.80
CA SER A 101 22.32 29.27 8.52
C SER A 101 23.11 30.47 8.00
N THR A 102 24.27 30.70 8.60
CA THR A 102 25.25 31.69 8.13
C THR A 102 26.01 31.23 6.88
N LYS A 103 25.83 29.98 6.44
CA LYS A 103 26.49 29.40 5.27
C LYS A 103 25.47 28.71 4.39
N ARG A 104 25.68 28.77 3.06
CA ARG A 104 24.89 27.98 2.12
C ARG A 104 25.14 26.50 2.38
N LEU A 105 24.09 25.78 2.78
CA LEU A 105 24.17 24.34 3.02
C LEU A 105 23.87 23.56 1.74
N LEU A 106 24.41 22.35 1.63
CA LEU A 106 24.05 21.43 0.55
C LEU A 106 22.72 20.75 0.90
N LYS A 107 21.92 20.45 -0.13
CA LYS A 107 20.60 19.82 0.01
C LYS A 107 20.64 18.51 0.83
N ASP A 108 21.64 17.67 0.59
CA ASP A 108 21.80 16.41 1.33
C ASP A 108 22.19 16.64 2.80
N SER A 109 22.99 17.68 3.07
CA SER A 109 23.34 18.07 4.44
C SER A 109 22.13 18.61 5.21
N ILE A 110 21.26 19.39 4.55
CA ILE A 110 20.00 19.87 5.13
C ILE A 110 19.11 18.69 5.47
N LYS A 111 18.89 17.78 4.52
CA LYS A 111 18.07 16.59 4.74
C LYS A 111 18.61 15.73 5.88
N GLY A 112 19.93 15.55 5.96
CA GLY A 112 20.58 14.83 7.04
C GLY A 112 20.37 15.49 8.41
N LYS A 113 20.55 16.81 8.50
CA LYS A 113 20.36 17.58 9.73
C LYS A 113 18.90 17.58 10.19
N VAL A 114 17.98 17.92 9.30
CA VAL A 114 16.54 17.92 9.59
C VAL A 114 16.06 16.56 10.10
N LEU A 115 16.49 15.47 9.45
CA LEU A 115 16.17 14.13 9.93
C LEU A 115 16.83 13.82 11.28
N ASN A 116 18.07 14.25 11.53
CA ASN A 116 18.74 14.01 12.80
C ASN A 116 18.10 14.78 13.97
N ASP A 117 17.60 15.97 13.69
CA ASP A 117 17.08 16.90 14.69
C ASP A 117 15.58 16.66 15.00
N ASP A 118 14.84 15.99 14.11
CA ASP A 118 13.42 15.64 14.30
C ASP A 118 13.18 14.11 14.30
N PRO A 119 13.11 13.47 15.50
CA PRO A 119 12.80 12.04 15.64
C PRO A 119 11.42 11.64 15.09
N SER A 120 10.45 12.57 15.06
CA SER A 120 9.12 12.29 14.50
C SER A 120 9.18 12.10 12.98
N LEU A 121 10.03 12.89 12.30
CA LEU A 121 10.26 12.79 10.87
C LEU A 121 11.02 11.51 10.49
N GLN A 122 11.96 11.05 11.34
CA GLN A 122 12.58 9.72 11.19
C GLN A 122 11.55 8.60 11.31
N THR A 123 10.67 8.68 12.31
CA THR A 123 9.60 7.70 12.54
C THR A 123 8.65 7.65 11.35
N LEU A 124 8.27 8.81 10.80
CA LEU A 124 7.44 8.90 9.60
C LEU A 124 8.13 8.26 8.39
N LYS A 125 9.43 8.55 8.17
CA LYS A 125 10.22 7.93 7.11
C LYS A 125 10.27 6.41 7.22
N MET A 126 10.46 5.88 8.42
CA MET A 126 10.47 4.44 8.67
C MET A 126 9.07 3.83 8.41
N ARG A 127 8.01 4.51 8.83
CA ARG A 127 6.63 4.09 8.56
C ARG A 127 6.33 4.02 7.06
N ILE A 128 6.80 4.99 6.27
CA ILE A 128 6.71 4.96 4.80
C ILE A 128 7.44 3.74 4.25
N ALA A 129 8.69 3.50 4.68
CA ALA A 129 9.48 2.36 4.20
C ALA A 129 8.82 1.00 4.50
N VAL A 130 8.27 0.83 5.71
CA VAL A 130 7.53 -0.38 6.10
C VAL A 130 6.30 -0.58 5.21
N LYS A 131 5.53 0.49 4.98
CA LYS A 131 4.34 0.43 4.11
C LYS A 131 4.69 0.15 2.65
N GLN A 132 5.80 0.67 2.14
CA GLN A 132 6.30 0.34 0.79
C GLN A 132 6.64 -1.16 0.69
N GLY A 133 7.28 -1.73 1.72
CA GLY A 133 7.54 -3.16 1.80
C GLY A 133 6.25 -3.99 1.79
N GLN A 134 5.26 -3.60 2.59
CA GLN A 134 3.94 -4.23 2.62
C GLN A 134 3.23 -4.17 1.26
N LEU A 135 3.24 -3.01 0.61
CA LEU A 135 2.67 -2.82 -0.73
C LEU A 135 3.34 -3.73 -1.76
N LYS A 136 4.67 -3.85 -1.72
CA LYS A 136 5.43 -4.73 -2.64
C LYS A 136 5.02 -6.20 -2.47
N ILE A 137 4.92 -6.67 -1.23
CA ILE A 137 4.47 -8.04 -0.94
C ILE A 137 3.05 -8.26 -1.46
N LEU A 138 2.16 -7.30 -1.20
CA LEU A 138 0.75 -7.41 -1.57
C LEU A 138 0.55 -7.39 -3.08
N ARG A 139 1.25 -6.53 -3.82
CA ARG A 139 1.27 -6.55 -5.30
C ARG A 139 1.77 -7.89 -5.85
N GLY A 140 2.78 -8.49 -5.21
CA GLY A 140 3.24 -9.84 -5.57
C GLY A 140 2.15 -10.90 -5.37
N ARG A 141 1.41 -10.84 -4.26
CA ARG A 141 0.27 -11.74 -4.01
C ARG A 141 -0.87 -11.53 -5.00
N TYR A 142 -1.23 -10.27 -5.27
CA TYR A 142 -2.23 -9.94 -6.28
C TYR A 142 -1.87 -10.52 -7.64
N TYR A 143 -0.63 -10.31 -8.10
CA TYR A 143 -0.14 -10.86 -9.37
C TYR A 143 -0.22 -12.39 -9.40
N MET A 144 0.15 -13.06 -8.30
CA MET A 144 0.05 -14.51 -8.19
C MET A 144 -1.40 -15.01 -8.32
N TYR A 145 -2.34 -14.41 -7.57
CA TYR A 145 -3.75 -14.78 -7.64
C TYR A 145 -4.36 -14.47 -9.00
N ASP A 146 -3.97 -13.37 -9.63
CA ASP A 146 -4.39 -12.98 -10.97
C ASP A 146 -3.98 -14.03 -12.03
N GLN A 147 -2.69 -14.39 -12.07
CA GLN A 147 -2.19 -15.39 -13.03
C GLN A 147 -2.85 -16.77 -12.84
N GLN A 148 -3.11 -17.15 -11.61
CA GLN A 148 -3.76 -18.43 -11.29
C GLN A 148 -5.24 -18.41 -11.62
N PHE A 149 -5.93 -17.29 -11.34
CA PHE A 149 -7.32 -17.10 -11.73
C PHE A 149 -7.47 -17.23 -13.25
N GLU A 150 -6.60 -16.58 -14.02
CA GLU A 150 -6.58 -16.70 -15.48
C GLU A 150 -6.33 -18.14 -15.95
N THR A 151 -5.44 -18.86 -15.27
CA THR A 151 -5.16 -20.28 -15.57
C THR A 151 -6.41 -21.14 -15.35
N ILE A 152 -7.05 -21.05 -14.19
CA ILE A 152 -8.27 -21.80 -13.86
C ILE A 152 -9.42 -21.42 -14.79
N SER A 153 -9.62 -20.13 -15.05
CA SER A 153 -10.65 -19.60 -15.97
C SER A 153 -10.52 -20.18 -17.39
N ARG A 154 -9.29 -20.33 -17.90
CA ARG A 154 -9.04 -20.98 -19.18
C ARG A 154 -9.41 -22.46 -19.17
N ILE A 155 -9.11 -23.19 -18.10
CA ILE A 155 -9.49 -24.61 -17.95
C ILE A 155 -11.01 -24.77 -17.96
N VAL A 156 -11.72 -23.94 -17.17
CA VAL A 156 -13.19 -23.91 -17.14
C VAL A 156 -13.75 -23.68 -18.54
N THR A 157 -13.23 -22.68 -19.25
CA THR A 157 -13.66 -22.35 -20.62
C THR A 157 -13.42 -23.52 -21.58
N ARG A 158 -12.25 -24.16 -21.53
CA ARG A 158 -11.90 -25.32 -22.38
C ARG A 158 -12.85 -26.50 -22.12
N ARG A 159 -13.05 -26.87 -20.85
CA ARG A 159 -13.96 -27.96 -20.46
C ARG A 159 -15.40 -27.68 -20.86
N GLY A 160 -15.84 -26.42 -20.71
CA GLY A 160 -17.15 -25.98 -21.16
C GLY A 160 -17.33 -26.17 -22.67
N GLN A 161 -16.33 -25.80 -23.48
CA GLN A 161 -16.36 -26.03 -24.93
C GLN A 161 -16.37 -27.52 -25.29
N GLU A 162 -15.61 -28.37 -24.59
CA GLU A 162 -15.56 -29.81 -24.83
C GLU A 162 -16.91 -30.50 -24.56
N ARG A 163 -17.68 -30.03 -23.56
CA ARG A 163 -19.02 -30.55 -23.27
C ARG A 163 -20.08 -30.17 -24.29
N VAL A 164 -19.88 -29.02 -24.95
CA VAL A 164 -20.83 -28.48 -25.93
C VAL A 164 -20.52 -28.98 -27.35
N ARG A 165 -19.31 -29.53 -27.59
CA ARG A 165 -18.99 -30.17 -28.86
C ARG A 165 -19.82 -31.46 -29.02
N PRO A 166 -20.58 -31.59 -30.13
CA PRO A 166 -21.40 -32.77 -30.41
C PRO A 166 -20.57 -34.02 -30.71
#